data_AF-A0A3D4W823-F1
#
_entry.id   AF-A0A3D4W823-F1
#
_cell.length_a   1.000
_cell.length_b   1.000
_cell.length_c   1.000
_cell.angle_alpha   90.00
_cell.angle_beta   90.00
_cell.angle_gamma   90.00
#
_symmetry.space_group_name_H-M   'P 1'
#
loop_
_entity.id
_entity.type
_entity.pdbx_description
1 polymer ?
#
loop_
_entity_poly.entity_id
_entity_poly.type
_entity_poly.pdbx_seq_one_letter_code
_entity_poly.pdbx_strand_id
1 'polypeptide(L)'
;YTIRKAIGHLRFDLKRHTLSFLSNTELYGEIYRKAYKRMLFITAILTYIFFWLMTWFYNLGAYEKLMRNIDICFASITLLAFLPHNLRPVSLKSLAPSLQRILHNLLAVVVFIALPLLIISFQVTLMPYARFAGLSGLVVILVVLVLTLISLFKQGINGATELVLINGISIWTIYITFLTMLH
;
A
#
# COMPACT_ATOMS: atom_id res chain seq x y z
N TYR A 1 -17.43 1.12 -18.44
CA TYR A 1 -18.88 0.81 -18.32
C TYR A 1 -19.13 -0.60 -17.76
N THR A 2 -18.36 -1.61 -18.16
CA THR A 2 -18.56 -3.02 -17.80
C THR A 2 -18.31 -3.36 -16.32
N ILE A 3 -17.33 -2.71 -15.67
CA ILE A 3 -17.00 -2.94 -14.25
C ILE A 3 -18.14 -2.48 -13.32
N ARG A 4 -18.78 -1.34 -13.59
CA ARG A 4 -19.88 -0.80 -12.79
C ARG A 4 -21.15 -1.68 -12.84
N LYS A 5 -21.37 -2.39 -13.95
CA LYS A 5 -22.53 -3.27 -14.18
C LYS A 5 -22.35 -4.65 -13.51
N ALA A 6 -21.12 -5.16 -13.42
CA ALA A 6 -20.81 -6.39 -12.68
C ALA A 6 -20.74 -6.15 -11.15
N ILE A 7 -20.28 -4.98 -10.72
CA ILE A 7 -20.21 -4.54 -9.32
C ILE A 7 -21.60 -4.12 -8.78
N GLY A 8 -22.53 -3.72 -9.65
CA GLY A 8 -23.86 -3.22 -9.26
C GLY A 8 -24.75 -4.24 -8.53
N HIS A 9 -24.49 -5.54 -8.64
CA HIS A 9 -25.25 -6.59 -7.97
C HIS A 9 -24.70 -7.00 -6.60
N LEU A 10 -23.51 -6.52 -6.22
CA LEU A 10 -22.90 -6.79 -4.92
C LEU A 10 -22.93 -5.49 -4.11
N ARG A 11 -23.70 -5.46 -3.01
CA ARG A 11 -23.64 -4.34 -2.05
C ARG A 11 -22.31 -4.40 -1.32
N PHE A 12 -21.33 -3.61 -1.77
CA PHE A 12 -20.02 -3.49 -1.11
C PHE A 12 -20.17 -2.71 0.18
N ASP A 13 -20.09 -3.39 1.33
CA ASP A 13 -19.97 -2.73 2.63
C ASP A 13 -18.50 -2.63 3.06
N LEU A 14 -17.85 -1.54 2.63
CA LEU A 14 -16.46 -1.21 2.99
C LEU A 14 -16.27 -0.95 4.50
N LYS A 15 -17.35 -0.82 5.27
CA LYS A 15 -17.25 -0.77 6.74
C LYS A 15 -16.95 -2.14 7.34
N ARG A 16 -17.34 -3.23 6.66
CA ARG A 16 -17.19 -4.61 7.13
C ARG A 16 -16.12 -5.41 6.39
N HIS A 17 -15.76 -5.00 5.18
CA HIS A 17 -14.85 -5.75 4.30
C HIS A 17 -13.67 -4.90 3.82
N THR A 18 -12.48 -5.51 3.78
CA THR A 18 -11.21 -4.94 3.28
C THR A 18 -11.14 -5.01 1.76
N LEU A 19 -10.25 -4.25 1.09
CA LEU A 19 -9.99 -4.42 -0.35
C LEU A 19 -9.45 -5.82 -0.66
N SER A 20 -8.77 -6.40 0.34
CA SER A 20 -8.30 -7.78 0.36
C SER A 20 -9.44 -8.81 0.15
N PHE A 21 -10.71 -8.41 0.35
CA PHE A 21 -11.93 -9.18 0.03
C PHE A 21 -12.09 -9.51 -1.46
N LEU A 22 -11.59 -8.65 -2.36
CA LEU A 22 -11.65 -8.85 -3.82
C LEU A 22 -10.82 -10.07 -4.29
N SER A 23 -9.92 -10.58 -3.44
CA SER A 23 -9.10 -11.76 -3.72
C SER A 23 -9.80 -13.09 -3.40
N ASN A 24 -11.01 -13.07 -2.84
CA ASN A 24 -11.71 -14.29 -2.43
C ASN A 24 -12.43 -14.98 -3.61
N THR A 25 -12.04 -16.23 -3.88
CA THR A 25 -12.64 -17.09 -4.91
C THR A 25 -14.08 -17.47 -4.65
N GLU A 26 -14.47 -17.63 -3.38
CA GLU A 26 -15.86 -17.97 -3.02
C GLU A 26 -16.83 -16.82 -3.31
N LEU A 27 -16.33 -15.58 -3.39
CA LEU A 27 -17.14 -14.37 -3.59
C LEU A 27 -17.05 -13.81 -5.02
N TYR A 28 -15.85 -13.79 -5.61
CA TYR A 28 -15.61 -13.16 -6.91
C TYR A 28 -15.06 -14.11 -7.97
N GLY A 29 -14.79 -15.37 -7.63
CA GLY A 29 -14.24 -16.35 -8.56
C GLY A 29 -12.75 -16.16 -8.87
N GLU A 30 -12.21 -17.12 -9.63
CA GLU A 30 -10.77 -17.25 -9.92
C GLU A 30 -10.18 -16.08 -10.73
N ILE A 31 -10.97 -15.52 -11.65
CA ILE A 31 -10.52 -14.44 -12.55
C ILE A 31 -10.15 -13.20 -11.73
N TYR A 32 -11.04 -12.77 -10.83
CA TYR A 32 -10.82 -11.60 -9.98
C TYR A 32 -9.67 -11.80 -9.00
N ARG A 33 -9.54 -13.00 -8.41
CA ARG A 33 -8.38 -13.34 -7.58
C ARG A 33 -7.06 -13.21 -8.35
N LYS A 34 -6.98 -13.79 -9.56
CA LYS A 34 -5.78 -13.71 -10.40
C LYS A 34 -5.47 -12.27 -10.81
N ALA A 35 -6.48 -11.51 -11.20
CA ALA A 35 -6.33 -10.10 -11.57
C ALA A 35 -5.83 -9.27 -10.38
N TYR A 36 -6.40 -9.45 -9.19
CA TYR A 36 -5.97 -8.75 -7.97
C TYR A 36 -4.51 -9.07 -7.59
N LYS A 37 -4.11 -10.35 -7.63
CA LYS A 37 -2.70 -10.73 -7.39
C LYS A 37 -1.74 -10.07 -8.38
N ARG A 38 -2.10 -10.09 -9.68
CA ARG A 38 -1.32 -9.42 -10.73
C ARG A 38 -1.24 -7.91 -10.48
N MET A 39 -2.35 -7.29 -10.09
CA MET A 39 -2.39 -5.86 -9.78
C MET A 39 -1.45 -5.52 -8.63
N LEU A 40 -1.51 -6.24 -7.51
CA LEU A 40 -0.60 -6.02 -6.37
C LEU A 40 0.87 -6.20 -6.75
N PHE A 41 1.19 -7.21 -7.56
CA PHE A 41 2.55 -7.44 -8.04
C PHE A 41 3.05 -6.30 -8.95
N ILE A 42 2.20 -5.84 -9.88
CA ILE A 42 2.49 -4.67 -10.72
C ILE A 42 2.69 -3.43 -9.84
N THR A 43 1.84 -3.21 -8.84
CA THR A 43 1.99 -2.10 -7.89
C THR A 43 3.32 -2.17 -7.14
N ALA A 44 3.77 -3.36 -6.73
CA ALA A 44 5.08 -3.53 -6.09
C ALA A 44 6.22 -3.10 -7.02
N ILE A 45 6.22 -3.59 -8.27
CA ILE A 45 7.23 -3.23 -9.28
C ILE A 45 7.23 -1.73 -9.55
N LEU A 46 6.05 -1.15 -9.79
CA LEU A 46 5.92 0.28 -10.06
C LEU A 46 6.38 1.13 -8.88
N THR A 47 6.09 0.70 -7.65
CA THR A 47 6.55 1.39 -6.43
C THR A 47 8.07 1.36 -6.33
N TYR A 48 8.69 0.20 -6.58
CA TYR A 48 10.15 0.07 -6.59
C TYR A 48 10.79 0.96 -7.66
N ILE A 49 10.33 0.87 -8.91
CA ILE A 49 10.83 1.67 -10.02
C ILE A 49 10.66 3.16 -9.74
N PHE A 50 9.51 3.56 -9.19
CA PHE A 50 9.24 4.95 -8.82
C PHE A 50 10.28 5.47 -7.84
N PHE A 51 10.49 4.79 -6.70
CA PHE A 51 11.47 5.24 -5.71
C PHE A 51 12.90 5.18 -6.26
N TRP A 52 13.23 4.15 -7.03
CA TRP A 52 14.53 4.03 -7.68
C TRP A 52 14.81 5.22 -8.62
N LEU A 53 13.87 5.56 -9.51
CA LEU A 53 13.99 6.71 -10.41
C LEU A 53 14.12 8.02 -9.63
N MET A 54 13.32 8.21 -8.57
CA MET A 54 13.40 9.40 -7.73
C MET A 54 14.75 9.52 -7.02
N THR A 55 15.27 8.41 -6.48
CA THR A 55 16.62 8.40 -5.87
C THR A 55 17.72 8.65 -6.89
N TRP A 56 17.55 8.18 -8.13
CA TRP A 56 18.51 8.44 -9.20
C TRP A 56 18.47 9.92 -9.62
N PHE A 57 17.29 10.49 -9.85
CA PHE A 57 17.10 11.88 -10.27
C PHE A 57 17.68 12.88 -9.27
N TYR A 58 17.40 12.68 -7.98
CA TYR A 58 17.91 13.56 -6.92
C TYR A 58 19.31 13.18 -6.41
N ASN A 59 19.99 12.23 -7.06
CA ASN A 59 21.31 11.72 -6.65
C ASN A 59 21.36 11.27 -5.17
N LEU A 60 20.31 10.57 -4.72
CA LEU A 60 20.16 10.04 -3.36
C LEU A 60 20.67 8.59 -3.23
N GLY A 61 21.28 8.03 -4.28
CA GLY A 61 21.77 6.65 -4.29
C GLY A 61 22.85 6.37 -3.24
N ALA A 62 23.56 7.39 -2.75
CA ALA A 62 24.55 7.28 -1.69
C ALA A 62 23.95 6.99 -0.29
N TYR A 63 22.63 7.15 -0.13
CA TYR A 63 21.97 6.90 1.16
C TYR A 63 21.60 5.42 1.27
N GLU A 64 22.55 4.59 1.71
CA GLU A 64 22.38 3.14 1.86
C GLU A 64 21.13 2.75 2.66
N LYS A 65 20.80 3.52 3.71
CA LYS A 65 19.59 3.29 4.51
C LYS A 65 18.31 3.46 3.69
N LEU A 66 18.26 4.45 2.79
CA LEU A 66 17.11 4.68 1.91
C LEU A 66 16.99 3.55 0.89
N MET A 67 18.09 3.17 0.24
CA MET A 67 18.11 2.07 -0.72
C MET A 67 17.65 0.75 -0.09
N ARG A 68 18.18 0.42 1.09
CA ARG A 68 17.75 -0.76 1.84
C ARG A 68 16.27 -0.71 2.22
N ASN A 69 15.74 0.47 2.57
CA ASN A 69 14.32 0.62 2.88
C ASN A 69 13.44 0.42 1.63
N ILE A 70 13.90 0.84 0.45
CA ILE A 70 13.23 0.58 -0.83
C ILE A 70 13.14 -0.94 -1.07
N ASP A 71 14.25 -1.66 -0.92
CA ASP A 71 14.31 -3.11 -1.12
C ASP A 71 13.40 -3.86 -0.15
N ILE A 72 13.44 -3.51 1.14
CA ILE A 72 12.60 -4.13 2.17
C ILE A 72 11.12 -3.85 1.91
N CYS A 73 10.77 -2.63 1.51
CA CYS A 73 9.40 -2.26 1.19
C CYS A 73 8.89 -3.05 -0.02
N PHE A 74 9.69 -3.12 -1.09
CA PHE A 74 9.37 -3.91 -2.28
C PHE A 74 9.19 -5.39 -1.95
N ALA A 75 10.11 -5.99 -1.20
CA ALA A 75 10.03 -7.37 -0.77
C ALA A 75 8.75 -7.64 0.04
N SER A 76 8.40 -6.71 0.94
CA SER A 76 7.21 -6.83 1.80
C SER A 76 5.90 -6.76 1.00
N ILE A 77 5.78 -5.79 0.07
CA ILE A 77 4.60 -5.64 -0.79
C ILE A 77 4.48 -6.86 -1.73
N THR A 78 5.60 -7.30 -2.29
CA THR A 78 5.64 -8.48 -3.17
C THR A 78 5.22 -9.73 -2.42
N LEU A 79 5.76 -9.98 -1.23
CA LEU A 79 5.38 -11.11 -0.38
C LEU A 79 3.89 -11.07 -0.03
N LEU A 80 3.34 -9.89 0.24
CA LEU A 80 1.92 -9.70 0.53
C LEU A 80 1.03 -10.05 -0.68
N ALA A 81 1.47 -9.75 -1.90
CA ALA A 81 0.77 -10.09 -3.13
C ALA A 81 0.67 -11.62 -3.37
N PHE A 82 1.69 -12.37 -2.94
CA PHE A 82 1.76 -13.82 -3.13
C PHE A 82 1.11 -14.62 -2.00
N LEU A 83 0.97 -14.06 -0.79
CA LEU A 83 0.27 -14.69 0.32
C LEU A 83 -1.23 -14.82 0.01
N PRO A 84 -1.78 -16.06 -0.04
CA PRO A 84 -3.19 -16.25 -0.32
C PRO A 84 -4.01 -15.67 0.84
N HIS A 85 -5.04 -14.92 0.50
CA HIS A 85 -5.89 -14.26 1.49
C HIS A 85 -6.95 -15.25 1.95
N ASN A 86 -6.94 -15.56 3.25
CA ASN A 86 -7.96 -16.42 3.83
C ASN A 86 -8.89 -15.58 4.74
N LEU A 87 -10.14 -15.43 4.33
CA LEU A 87 -11.15 -14.69 5.10
C LEU A 87 -11.81 -15.55 6.19
N ARG A 88 -11.60 -16.88 6.20
CA ARG A 88 -12.25 -17.77 7.18
C ARG A 88 -11.78 -17.44 8.60
N PRO A 89 -12.70 -17.40 9.58
CA PRO A 89 -12.37 -17.11 10.99
C PRO A 89 -11.26 -18.03 11.47
N VAL A 90 -10.38 -17.49 12.33
CA VAL A 90 -9.31 -18.27 12.96
C VAL A 90 -9.97 -19.46 13.66
N SER A 91 -9.59 -20.66 13.23
CA SER A 91 -10.14 -21.91 13.73
C SER A 91 -9.02 -22.75 14.30
N LEU A 92 -9.18 -23.18 15.55
CA LEU A 92 -8.27 -24.13 16.18
C LEU A 92 -8.34 -25.53 15.55
N LYS A 93 -9.35 -25.80 14.72
CA LYS A 93 -9.54 -27.09 14.05
C LYS A 93 -8.63 -27.30 12.84
N SER A 94 -8.08 -26.23 12.27
CA SER A 94 -7.15 -26.31 11.13
C SER A 94 -6.04 -25.25 11.24
N LEU A 95 -4.84 -25.72 11.60
CA LEU A 95 -3.70 -24.86 11.92
C LEU A 95 -3.18 -24.10 10.69
N ALA A 96 -3.05 -24.78 9.54
CA ALA A 96 -2.53 -24.18 8.30
C ALA A 96 -3.31 -22.94 7.82
N PRO A 97 -4.65 -22.97 7.63
CA PRO A 97 -5.42 -21.80 7.19
C PRO A 97 -5.45 -20.66 8.21
N SER A 98 -5.38 -20.98 9.52
CA SER A 98 -5.30 -20.00 10.60
C SER A 98 -3.93 -19.30 10.62
N LEU A 99 -2.85 -20.06 10.47
CA LEU A 99 -1.47 -19.56 10.45
C LEU A 99 -1.22 -18.69 9.20
N GLN A 100 -1.73 -19.12 8.05
CA GLN A 100 -1.71 -18.33 6.82
C GLN A 100 -2.42 -16.97 6.99
N ARG A 101 -3.57 -16.93 7.68
CA ARG A 101 -4.30 -15.68 7.96
C ARG A 101 -3.51 -14.76 8.90
N ILE A 102 -2.91 -15.31 9.95
CA ILE A 102 -2.07 -14.54 10.89
C ILE A 102 -0.88 -13.94 10.14
N LEU A 103 -0.17 -14.73 9.33
CA LEU A 103 0.96 -14.26 8.53
C LEU A 103 0.56 -13.17 7.54
N HIS A 104 -0.56 -13.34 6.84
CA HIS A 104 -1.06 -12.33 5.92
C HIS A 104 -1.40 -11.02 6.63
N ASN A 105 -2.11 -11.08 7.77
CA ASN A 105 -2.45 -9.89 8.55
C ASN A 105 -1.22 -9.19 9.13
N LEU A 106 -0.27 -9.95 9.66
CA LEU A 106 0.98 -9.40 10.19
C LEU A 106 1.77 -8.71 9.08
N LEU A 107 1.89 -9.36 7.91
CA LEU A 107 2.58 -8.77 6.77
C LEU A 107 1.84 -7.55 6.21
N ALA A 108 0.51 -7.56 6.20
CA ALA A 108 -0.28 -6.39 5.83
C ALA A 108 0.05 -5.21 6.75
N VAL A 109 0.08 -5.42 8.08
CA VAL A 109 0.50 -4.38 9.04
C VAL A 109 1.92 -3.89 8.76
N VAL A 110 2.86 -4.80 8.48
CA VAL A 110 4.24 -4.43 8.11
C VAL A 110 4.25 -3.54 6.86
N VAL A 111 3.52 -3.90 5.81
CA VAL A 111 3.43 -3.10 4.57
C VAL A 111 2.77 -1.74 4.83
N PHE A 112 1.70 -1.71 5.63
CA PHE A 112 0.99 -0.49 6.02
C PHE A 112 1.89 0.51 6.76
N ILE A 113 2.90 0.03 7.48
CA ILE A 113 3.88 0.87 8.20
C ILE A 113 5.10 1.17 7.32
N ALA A 114 5.60 0.17 6.57
CA ALA A 114 6.82 0.28 5.79
C ALA A 114 6.71 1.33 4.68
N LEU A 115 5.57 1.39 3.98
CA LEU A 115 5.41 2.31 2.85
C LEU A 115 5.40 3.79 3.28
N PRO A 116 4.65 4.21 4.33
CA PRO A 116 4.78 5.56 4.85
C PRO A 116 6.15 5.89 5.44
N LEU A 117 6.81 4.94 6.11
CA LEU A 117 8.17 5.14 6.62
C LEU A 117 9.18 5.34 5.48
N LEU A 118 9.02 4.60 4.37
CA LEU A 118 9.83 4.80 3.18
C LEU A 118 9.61 6.20 2.61
N ILE A 119 8.36 6.65 2.50
CA ILE A 119 8.02 8.02 2.04
C ILE A 119 8.68 9.08 2.94
N ILE A 120 8.56 8.95 4.26
CA ILE A 120 9.17 9.89 5.21
C ILE A 120 10.70 9.87 5.05
N SER A 121 11.31 8.68 4.99
CA SER A 121 12.76 8.53 4.81
C SER A 121 13.24 9.20 3.52
N PHE A 122 12.50 8.99 2.43
CA PHE A 122 12.76 9.64 1.15
C PHE A 122 12.70 11.17 1.28
N GLN A 123 11.63 11.71 1.87
CA GLN A 123 11.45 13.17 1.97
C GLN A 123 12.49 13.85 2.88
N VAL A 124 12.88 13.21 3.99
CA VAL A 124 13.96 13.70 4.84
C VAL A 124 15.28 13.71 4.09
N THR A 125 15.55 12.66 3.31
CA THR A 125 16.78 12.53 2.49
C THR A 125 16.79 13.51 1.33
N LEU A 126 15.63 13.88 0.80
CA LEU A 126 15.46 14.85 -0.28
C LEU A 126 15.71 16.30 0.19
N MET A 127 15.43 16.60 1.45
CA MET A 127 15.41 17.97 1.99
C MET A 127 16.70 18.79 1.75
N PRO A 128 17.92 18.22 1.83
CA PRO A 128 19.14 18.96 1.52
C PRO A 128 19.25 19.41 0.05
N TYR A 129 18.64 18.67 -0.87
CA TYR A 129 18.72 18.90 -2.32
C TYR A 129 17.54 19.73 -2.84
N ALA A 130 16.34 19.45 -2.36
CA ALA A 130 15.12 20.15 -2.75
C ALA A 130 14.26 20.44 -1.51
N ARG A 131 14.66 21.46 -0.72
CA ARG A 131 14.01 21.80 0.56
C ARG A 131 12.50 21.96 0.46
N PHE A 132 12.03 22.68 -0.55
CA PHE A 132 10.59 22.90 -0.74
C PHE A 132 9.86 21.57 -0.94
N ALA A 133 10.31 20.76 -1.91
CA ALA A 133 9.71 19.46 -2.20
C ALA A 133 9.78 18.49 -1.00
N GLY A 134 10.91 18.47 -0.28
CA GLY A 134 11.11 17.71 0.95
C GLY A 134 10.11 18.07 2.04
N LEU A 135 10.00 19.36 2.37
CA LEU A 135 9.12 19.84 3.44
C LEU A 135 7.64 19.71 3.08
N SER A 136 7.25 20.15 1.88
CA SER A 136 5.85 20.10 1.46
C SER A 136 5.39 18.65 1.25
N GLY A 137 6.26 17.78 0.73
CA GLY A 137 6.01 16.35 0.63
C GLY A 137 5.84 15.67 1.99
N LEU A 138 6.60 16.08 3.01
CA LEU A 138 6.41 15.63 4.40
C LEU A 138 5.05 16.06 4.97
N VAL A 139 4.64 17.31 4.72
CA VAL A 139 3.34 17.81 5.16
C VAL A 139 2.21 16.98 4.54
N VAL A 140 2.29 16.70 3.23
CA VAL A 140 1.27 15.89 2.54
C VAL A 140 1.17 14.49 3.16
N ILE A 141 2.29 13.78 3.35
CA ILE A 141 2.24 12.42 3.93
C ILE A 141 1.79 12.44 5.40
N LEU A 142 2.15 13.48 6.17
CA LEU A 142 1.71 13.61 7.56
C LEU A 142 0.18 13.77 7.65
N VAL A 143 -0.42 14.59 6.78
CA VAL A 143 -1.88 14.75 6.70
C VAL A 143 -2.53 13.40 6.35
N VAL A 144 -1.98 12.67 5.38
CA VAL A 144 -2.47 11.34 5.01
C VAL A 144 -2.44 10.39 6.21
N LEU A 145 -1.31 10.33 6.93
CA LEU A 145 -1.16 9.48 8.11
C LEU A 145 -2.15 9.83 9.21
N VAL A 146 -2.37 11.12 9.48
CA VAL A 146 -3.38 11.58 10.45
C VAL A 146 -4.78 11.14 10.03
N LEU A 147 -5.14 11.32 8.76
CA LEU A 147 -6.45 10.88 8.25
C LEU A 147 -6.62 9.36 8.33
N THR A 148 -5.58 8.59 8.00
CA THR A 148 -5.58 7.13 8.13
C THR A 148 -5.74 6.71 9.59
N LEU A 149 -5.04 7.35 10.53
CA LEU A 149 -5.17 7.08 11.96
C LEU A 149 -6.58 7.40 12.46
N ILE A 150 -7.16 8.54 12.07
CA ILE A 150 -8.54 8.90 12.40
C ILE A 150 -9.51 7.84 11.87
N SER A 151 -9.31 7.37 10.63
CA SER A 151 -10.11 6.28 10.05
C SER A 151 -10.00 4.99 10.88
N LEU A 152 -8.77 4.63 11.26
CA LEU A 152 -8.48 3.46 12.07
C LEU A 152 -9.16 3.52 13.44
N PHE A 153 -9.10 4.66 14.14
CA PHE A 153 -9.78 4.83 15.42
C PHE A 153 -11.30 4.80 15.32
N LYS A 154 -11.87 5.35 14.24
CA LYS A 154 -13.34 5.41 14.06
C LYS A 154 -13.94 4.10 13.56
N GLN A 155 -13.23 3.34 12.73
CA GLN A 155 -13.80 2.23 11.96
C GLN A 155 -12.97 0.93 12.05
N GLY A 156 -11.83 0.95 12.74
CA GLY A 156 -10.88 -0.15 12.78
C GLY A 156 -10.05 -0.29 11.50
N ILE A 157 -9.29 -1.39 11.42
CA ILE A 157 -8.57 -1.79 10.21
C ILE A 157 -9.58 -2.47 9.29
N ASN A 158 -10.18 -1.69 8.39
CA ASN A 158 -11.15 -2.13 7.39
C ASN A 158 -10.81 -1.54 6.00
N GLY A 159 -11.60 -1.89 4.98
CA GLY A 159 -11.34 -1.43 3.61
C GLY A 159 -11.38 0.07 3.42
N ALA A 160 -12.16 0.79 4.24
CA ALA A 160 -12.17 2.25 4.22
C ALA A 160 -10.82 2.83 4.67
N THR A 161 -10.25 2.31 5.77
CA THR A 161 -8.92 2.72 6.26
C THR A 161 -7.82 2.37 5.24
N GLU A 162 -7.90 1.21 4.59
CA GLU A 162 -6.96 0.82 3.53
C GLU A 162 -7.04 1.78 2.34
N LEU A 163 -8.26 2.13 1.90
CA LEU A 163 -8.49 3.08 0.81
C LEU A 163 -7.97 4.47 1.10
N VAL A 164 -8.15 4.97 2.33
CA VAL A 164 -7.62 6.29 2.73
C VAL A 164 -6.10 6.32 2.61
N LEU A 165 -5.41 5.27 3.07
CA LEU A 165 -3.96 5.20 2.95
C LEU A 165 -3.51 5.12 1.50
N ILE A 166 -4.08 4.22 0.70
CA ILE A 166 -3.70 4.04 -0.72
C ILE A 166 -3.94 5.32 -1.52
N ASN A 167 -5.10 5.96 -1.34
CA ASN A 167 -5.42 7.20 -2.03
C ASN A 167 -4.51 8.34 -1.57
N GLY A 168 -4.22 8.43 -0.26
CA GLY A 168 -3.30 9.44 0.26
C GLY A 168 -1.88 9.29 -0.27
N ILE A 169 -1.37 8.06 -0.33
CA ILE A 169 -0.07 7.76 -0.95
C ILE A 169 -0.09 8.11 -2.45
N SER A 170 -1.18 7.81 -3.16
CA SER A 170 -1.34 8.17 -4.58
C SER A 170 -1.28 9.69 -4.79
N ILE A 171 -1.96 10.47 -3.92
CA ILE A 171 -1.91 11.94 -3.93
C ILE A 171 -0.47 12.41 -3.71
N TRP A 172 0.23 11.84 -2.73
CA TRP A 172 1.63 12.15 -2.47
C TRP A 172 2.53 11.83 -3.67
N THR A 173 2.34 10.67 -4.31
CA THR A 173 3.10 10.25 -5.50
C THR A 173 2.88 11.22 -6.65
N ILE A 174 1.63 11.60 -6.94
CA ILE A 174 1.32 12.59 -7.99
C ILE A 174 1.97 13.93 -7.67
N TYR A 175 1.84 14.38 -6.42
CA TYR A 175 2.38 15.64 -5.95
C TYR A 175 3.90 15.74 -6.13
N ILE A 176 4.64 14.75 -5.63
CA ILE A 176 6.10 14.76 -5.73
C ILE A 176 6.58 14.59 -7.16
N THR A 177 5.86 13.81 -7.98
CA THR A 177 6.15 13.68 -9.43
C THR A 177 6.02 15.03 -10.12
N PHE A 178 4.94 15.77 -9.84
CA PHE A 178 4.73 17.10 -10.40
C PHE A 178 5.86 18.06 -10.00
N LEU A 179 6.25 18.09 -8.72
CA LEU A 179 7.37 18.90 -8.27
C LEU A 179 8.70 18.51 -8.90
N THR A 180 8.90 17.21 -9.16
CA THR A 180 10.11 16.70 -9.81
C THR A 180 10.19 17.18 -11.26
N MET A 181 9.05 17.21 -11.97
CA MET A 181 9.00 17.73 -13.35
C MET A 181 9.21 19.24 -13.47
N LEU A 182 8.97 19.99 -12.40
CA LEU A 182 9.18 21.44 -12.36
C LEU A 182 10.63 21.84 -11.99
N HIS A 183 11.45 20.87 -11.58
CA HIS A 183 12.83 21.06 -11.14
C HIS A 183 13.80 20.82 -12.29
#